data_AF-A0A0M9AGJ9-F1
#
_entry.id   AF-A0A0M9AGJ9-F1
#
_cell.length_a   1.000
_cell.length_b   1.000
_cell.length_c   1.000
_cell.angle_alpha   90.00
_cell.angle_beta   90.00
_cell.angle_gamma   90.00
#
_symmetry.space_group_name_H-M   'P 1'
#
loop_
_entity.id
_entity.type
_entity.pdbx_description
1 polymer ?
#
loop_
_entity_poly.entity_id
_entity_poly.type
_entity_poly.pdbx_seq_one_letter_code
_entity_poly.pdbx_strand_id
1 'polypeptide(L)'
;MSNAVDTTNGVVLCFDRDHTVSVNGHPEKRAVPIGWIQYWAHVLEIPVWASGNQHLRVEAEIPGISEGEHLWESYIDGDEYNYENSQFKDFHKPRRRDGLRLIQDLYQETFPDEDFRFIVVDDADVSDLEDEGPWCHYFPWDFVEAVESGDFALEEPPSDAYRNDGVPFNSTNDPDFEYDQKRELRQIQKRVRTPVGSEK
;
A
#
# COMPACT_ATOMS: atom_id res chain seq x y z
N MET A 1 -17.20 -28.69 1.48
CA MET A 1 -16.71 -27.77 0.43
C MET A 1 -17.08 -26.38 0.90
N SER A 2 -16.20 -25.75 1.68
CA SER A 2 -16.34 -24.35 2.05
C SER A 2 -15.95 -23.52 0.84
N ASN A 3 -16.90 -22.78 0.29
CA ASN A 3 -16.58 -21.66 -0.60
C ASN A 3 -15.90 -20.62 0.30
N ALA A 4 -14.57 -20.71 0.43
CA ALA A 4 -13.80 -19.55 0.85
C ALA A 4 -14.08 -18.51 -0.24
N VAL A 5 -14.79 -17.45 0.14
CA VAL A 5 -14.81 -16.23 -0.66
C VAL A 5 -13.33 -15.92 -0.90
N ASP A 6 -12.95 -15.71 -2.15
CA ASP A 6 -11.63 -15.23 -2.50
C ASP A 6 -11.54 -13.79 -1.98
N THR A 7 -11.25 -13.66 -0.69
CA THR A 7 -11.25 -12.39 0.05
C THR A 7 -10.03 -11.54 -0.27
N THR A 8 -9.11 -12.08 -1.08
CA THR A 8 -7.90 -11.42 -1.56
C THR A 8 -8.10 -10.63 -2.86
N ASN A 9 -9.13 -10.96 -3.66
CA ASN A 9 -9.39 -10.22 -4.89
C ASN A 9 -9.90 -8.81 -4.59
N GLY A 10 -9.21 -7.81 -5.14
CA GLY A 10 -9.63 -6.41 -5.05
C GLY A 10 -9.25 -5.69 -3.76
N VAL A 11 -8.30 -6.20 -2.95
CA VAL A 11 -7.79 -5.44 -1.78
C VAL A 11 -6.46 -4.77 -2.12
N VAL A 12 -6.34 -3.49 -1.80
CA VAL A 12 -5.07 -2.74 -1.86
C VAL A 12 -4.75 -2.19 -0.48
N LEU A 13 -3.56 -2.53 0.03
CA LEU A 13 -3.10 -2.14 1.36
C LEU A 13 -2.09 -0.99 1.25
N CYS A 14 -2.28 0.06 2.06
CA CYS A 14 -1.42 1.23 2.12
C CYS A 14 -0.96 1.44 3.56
N PHE A 15 0.34 1.43 3.82
CA PHE A 15 0.90 1.60 5.16
C PHE A 15 1.74 2.87 5.27
N ASP A 16 1.49 3.68 6.29
CA ASP A 16 2.55 4.54 6.81
C ASP A 16 3.59 3.69 7.55
N ARG A 17 4.77 4.25 7.73
CA ARG A 17 5.91 3.64 8.42
C ARG A 17 5.99 4.11 9.86
N ASP A 18 6.00 5.42 10.06
CA ASP A 18 6.28 6.02 11.37
C ASP A 18 5.07 5.87 12.29
N HIS A 19 5.33 5.44 13.52
CA HIS A 19 4.35 5.03 14.54
C HIS A 19 3.36 3.92 14.14
N THR A 20 3.47 3.41 12.92
CA THR A 20 2.51 2.48 12.32
C THR A 20 3.06 1.05 12.28
N VAL A 21 4.29 0.89 11.81
CA VAL A 21 4.92 -0.43 11.60
C VAL A 21 5.98 -0.69 12.67
N SER A 22 6.18 -1.95 13.05
CA SER A 22 7.06 -2.37 14.15
C SER A 22 8.53 -1.92 14.04
N VAL A 23 9.01 -1.58 12.83
CA VAL A 23 10.34 -0.96 12.61
C VAL A 23 10.46 0.43 13.23
N ASN A 24 9.34 1.14 13.39
CA ASN A 24 9.25 2.40 14.12
C ASN A 24 7.85 2.60 14.71
N GLY A 25 7.44 1.68 15.57
CA GLY A 25 6.11 1.65 16.15
C GLY A 25 5.85 2.80 17.12
N HIS A 26 4.57 3.09 17.37
CA HIS A 26 4.18 4.05 18.39
C HIS A 26 4.68 3.60 19.77
N PRO A 27 5.19 4.50 20.64
CA PRO A 27 5.81 4.13 21.91
C PRO A 27 4.85 3.44 22.90
N GLU A 28 3.55 3.73 22.79
CA GLU A 28 2.53 3.27 23.75
C GLU A 28 1.42 2.40 23.13
N LYS A 29 1.47 2.16 21.82
CA LYS A 29 0.40 1.46 21.10
C LYS A 29 0.97 0.30 20.29
N ARG A 30 0.12 -0.67 19.97
CA ARG A 30 0.52 -1.78 19.10
C ARG A 30 0.82 -1.24 17.70
N ALA A 31 1.91 -1.74 17.12
CA ALA A 31 2.31 -1.46 15.76
C ALA A 31 2.10 -2.71 14.91
N VAL A 32 1.84 -2.52 13.61
CA VAL A 32 1.73 -3.61 12.64
C VAL A 32 3.10 -4.28 12.52
N PRO A 33 3.22 -5.60 12.71
CA PRO A 33 4.46 -6.30 12.43
C PRO A 33 4.88 -6.12 10.97
N ILE A 34 6.11 -5.68 10.70
CA ILE A 34 6.59 -5.57 9.30
C ILE A 34 6.52 -6.91 8.55
N GLY A 35 6.64 -8.02 9.28
CA GLY A 35 6.43 -9.36 8.77
C GLY A 35 5.06 -9.62 8.14
N TRP A 36 4.03 -8.95 8.65
CA TRP A 36 2.68 -9.06 8.10
C TRP A 36 2.60 -8.39 6.73
N ILE A 37 3.19 -7.20 6.60
CA ILE A 37 3.30 -6.47 5.35
C ILE A 37 4.04 -7.32 4.31
N GLN A 38 5.17 -7.91 4.69
CA GLN A 38 5.96 -8.78 3.81
C GLN A 38 5.20 -10.05 3.41
N TYR A 39 4.47 -10.67 4.34
CA TYR A 39 3.66 -11.85 4.04
C TYR A 39 2.54 -11.53 3.04
N TRP A 40 1.79 -10.45 3.25
CA TRP A 40 0.75 -10.05 2.30
C TRP A 40 1.31 -9.68 0.94
N ALA A 41 2.39 -8.89 0.90
CA ALA A 41 3.00 -8.46 -0.36
C ALA A 41 3.64 -9.62 -1.15
N HIS A 42 4.38 -10.50 -0.47
CA HIS A 42 5.29 -11.45 -1.15
C HIS A 42 4.80 -12.89 -1.12
N VAL A 43 3.91 -13.26 -0.19
CA VAL A 43 3.38 -14.63 -0.08
C VAL A 43 1.96 -14.71 -0.60
N LEU A 44 1.06 -13.83 -0.14
CA LEU A 44 -0.32 -13.78 -0.65
C LEU A 44 -0.44 -12.95 -1.93
N GLU A 45 0.61 -12.22 -2.30
CA GLU A 45 0.65 -11.40 -3.51
C GLU A 45 -0.48 -10.35 -3.56
N ILE A 46 -0.88 -9.86 -2.38
CA ILE A 46 -1.81 -8.75 -2.23
C ILE A 46 -1.05 -7.46 -2.52
N PRO A 47 -1.63 -6.52 -3.28
CA PRO A 47 -1.05 -5.20 -3.44
C PRO A 47 -0.79 -4.49 -2.12
N VAL A 48 0.48 -4.14 -1.86
CA VAL A 48 0.88 -3.37 -0.67
C VAL A 48 1.76 -2.20 -1.06
N TRP A 49 1.48 -1.01 -0.51
CA TRP A 49 2.15 0.24 -0.82
C TRP A 49 2.65 0.96 0.44
N ALA A 50 3.82 1.58 0.35
CA ALA A 50 4.30 2.55 1.33
C ALA A 50 3.70 3.94 1.03
N SER A 51 2.66 4.33 1.76
CA SER A 51 1.92 5.59 1.52
C SER A 51 2.47 6.79 2.30
N GLY A 52 3.16 6.55 3.42
CA GLY A 52 3.73 7.60 4.26
C GLY A 52 5.24 7.75 4.12
N ASN A 53 6.02 7.49 5.17
CA ASN A 53 7.47 7.57 5.09
C ASN A 53 8.06 6.45 4.20
N GLN A 54 8.70 6.87 3.11
CA GLN A 54 9.17 6.02 2.02
C GLN A 54 10.34 5.10 2.39
N HIS A 55 10.88 5.16 3.61
CA HIS A 55 11.82 4.16 4.10
C HIS A 55 11.19 2.76 4.15
N LEU A 56 9.87 2.64 4.37
CA LEU A 56 9.18 1.35 4.41
C LEU A 56 9.30 0.57 3.10
N ARG A 57 9.41 1.29 1.98
CA ARG A 57 9.63 0.76 0.63
C ARG A 57 10.86 -0.14 0.56
N VAL A 58 11.91 0.26 1.28
CA VAL A 58 13.14 -0.51 1.46
C VAL A 58 12.94 -1.58 2.52
N GLU A 59 12.42 -1.21 3.69
CA GLU A 59 12.36 -2.11 4.85
C GLU A 59 11.45 -3.33 4.60
N ALA A 60 10.38 -3.17 3.81
CA ALA A 60 9.41 -4.21 3.47
C ALA A 60 9.47 -4.67 1.99
N GLU A 61 10.35 -4.08 1.18
CA GLU A 61 10.50 -4.37 -0.26
C GLU A 61 9.19 -4.19 -1.08
N ILE A 62 8.40 -3.17 -0.73
CA ILE A 62 7.13 -2.84 -1.39
C ILE A 62 7.27 -1.56 -2.23
N PRO A 63 6.41 -1.30 -3.24
CA PRO A 63 6.39 -0.01 -3.94
C PRO A 63 5.94 1.14 -3.02
N GLY A 64 6.32 2.36 -3.38
CA GLY A 64 5.86 3.58 -2.72
C GLY A 64 5.41 4.63 -3.73
N ILE A 65 5.28 5.88 -3.27
CA ILE A 65 4.65 6.95 -4.05
C ILE A 65 5.44 7.25 -5.34
N SER A 66 6.78 7.25 -5.28
CA SER A 66 7.61 7.51 -6.47
C SER A 66 7.42 6.45 -7.57
N GLU A 67 7.15 5.20 -7.21
CA GLU A 67 6.86 4.16 -8.20
C GLU A 67 5.46 4.34 -8.78
N GLY A 68 4.51 4.80 -7.97
CA GLY A 68 3.17 5.17 -8.44
C GLY A 68 3.25 6.30 -9.48
N GLU A 69 4.00 7.36 -9.19
CA GLU A 69 4.20 8.50 -10.10
C GLU A 69 4.86 8.04 -11.40
N HIS A 70 5.92 7.22 -11.28
CA HIS A 70 6.58 6.66 -12.45
C HIS A 70 5.66 5.79 -13.31
N LEU A 71 4.80 4.98 -12.68
CA LEU A 71 3.83 4.16 -13.39
C LEU A 71 2.78 5.00 -14.11
N TRP A 72 2.30 6.05 -13.46
CA TRP A 72 1.36 7.00 -14.04
C TRP A 72 1.95 7.67 -15.28
N GLU A 73 3.11 8.31 -15.13
CA GLU A 73 3.79 9.04 -16.21
C GLU A 73 4.16 8.10 -17.35
N SER A 74 4.70 6.92 -17.05
CA SER A 74 5.25 6.04 -18.07
C SER A 74 4.19 5.24 -18.82
N TYR A 75 3.01 5.04 -18.23
CA TYR A 75 2.06 4.06 -18.76
C TYR A 75 0.60 4.52 -18.83
N ILE A 76 0.15 5.45 -17.98
CA ILE A 76 -1.25 5.88 -17.94
C ILE A 76 -1.47 7.12 -18.81
N ASP A 77 -0.94 8.27 -18.38
CA ASP A 77 -1.26 9.56 -19.01
C ASP A 77 -0.15 10.07 -19.94
N GLY A 78 1.09 9.59 -19.76
CA GLY A 78 2.25 10.11 -20.50
C GLY A 78 2.79 11.44 -19.98
N ASP A 79 2.20 11.95 -18.89
CA ASP A 79 2.54 13.20 -18.21
C ASP A 79 2.60 12.98 -16.68
N GLU A 80 3.18 13.94 -15.94
CA GLU A 80 3.24 13.92 -14.48
C GLU A 80 1.83 13.92 -13.86
N TYR A 81 1.62 13.13 -12.79
CA TYR A 81 0.33 13.06 -12.11
C TYR A 81 -0.09 14.42 -11.54
N ASN A 82 -1.29 14.86 -11.86
CA ASN A 82 -1.83 16.14 -11.41
C ASN A 82 -2.65 15.99 -10.12
N TYR A 83 -2.12 16.51 -9.02
CA TYR A 83 -2.80 16.53 -7.73
C TYR A 83 -3.89 17.63 -7.67
N GLU A 84 -5.00 17.49 -8.39
CA GLU A 84 -6.03 18.55 -8.52
C GLU A 84 -6.68 18.98 -7.19
N ASN A 85 -6.73 18.09 -6.20
CA ASN A 85 -7.28 18.36 -4.86
C ASN A 85 -6.29 19.02 -3.89
N SER A 86 -5.09 19.33 -4.37
CA SER A 86 -4.09 20.02 -3.56
C SER A 86 -4.43 21.51 -3.47
N GLN A 87 -5.22 21.89 -2.47
CA GLN A 87 -5.39 23.32 -2.12
C GLN A 87 -4.09 23.87 -1.52
N PHE A 88 -3.10 24.11 -2.38
CA PHE A 88 -1.85 24.79 -2.04
C PHE A 88 -2.10 26.30 -2.00
N LYS A 89 -2.51 26.83 -0.85
CA LYS A 89 -2.29 28.26 -0.60
C LYS A 89 -1.73 28.61 0.76
N ASP A 90 -1.99 27.82 1.78
CA ASP A 90 -1.30 27.83 3.06
C ASP A 90 -1.56 26.45 3.70
N PHE A 91 -0.64 25.93 4.53
CA PHE A 91 -0.71 24.71 5.36
C PHE A 91 0.23 23.54 5.00
N HIS A 92 0.82 23.00 6.08
CA HIS A 92 2.01 22.16 6.09
C HIS A 92 1.81 20.67 5.74
N LYS A 93 0.62 20.16 5.35
CA LYS A 93 0.47 18.77 4.87
C LYS A 93 -0.71 18.53 3.87
N PRO A 94 -0.41 18.54 2.56
CA PRO A 94 -1.23 17.84 1.53
C PRO A 94 -0.65 16.52 0.98
N ARG A 95 0.67 16.25 1.10
CA ARG A 95 1.32 15.14 0.36
C ARG A 95 0.87 13.70 0.66
N ARG A 96 0.37 13.44 1.88
CA ARG A 96 -0.01 12.06 2.30
C ARG A 96 -1.30 11.59 1.63
N ARG A 97 -2.34 12.43 1.61
CA ARG A 97 -3.62 12.13 0.95
C ARG A 97 -3.44 12.06 -0.56
N ASP A 98 -2.64 12.97 -1.09
CA ASP A 98 -2.27 13.03 -2.51
C ASP A 98 -1.65 11.71 -3.00
N GLY A 99 -0.72 11.14 -2.23
CA GLY A 99 -0.15 9.82 -2.56
C GLY A 99 -1.16 8.67 -2.52
N LEU A 100 -2.13 8.71 -1.60
CA LEU A 100 -3.21 7.72 -1.55
C LEU A 100 -4.13 7.83 -2.78
N ARG A 101 -4.51 9.06 -3.17
CA ARG A 101 -5.31 9.31 -4.38
C ARG A 101 -4.60 8.82 -5.64
N LEU A 102 -3.30 9.08 -5.77
CA LEU A 102 -2.49 8.53 -6.86
C LEU A 102 -2.59 7.00 -6.93
N ILE A 103 -2.49 6.30 -5.78
CA ILE A 103 -2.62 4.83 -5.75
C ILE A 103 -4.03 4.42 -6.19
N GLN A 104 -5.08 5.08 -5.70
CA GLN A 104 -6.45 4.80 -6.14
C GLN A 104 -6.61 4.98 -7.65
N ASP A 105 -6.21 6.13 -8.18
CA ASP A 105 -6.35 6.47 -9.60
C ASP A 105 -5.55 5.49 -10.47
N LEU A 106 -4.35 5.12 -10.04
CA LEU A 106 -3.54 4.12 -10.73
C LEU A 106 -4.31 2.80 -10.91
N TYR A 107 -4.97 2.30 -9.86
CA TYR A 107 -5.74 1.06 -9.94
C TYR A 107 -7.01 1.24 -10.75
N GLN A 108 -7.74 2.34 -10.59
CA GLN A 108 -8.98 2.61 -11.30
C GLN A 108 -8.76 2.80 -12.81
N GLU A 109 -7.69 3.49 -13.21
CA GLU A 109 -7.33 3.66 -14.62
C GLU A 109 -6.74 2.38 -15.22
N THR A 110 -5.96 1.62 -14.45
CA THR A 110 -5.39 0.35 -14.93
C THR A 110 -6.43 -0.76 -15.07
N PHE A 111 -7.43 -0.78 -14.17
CA PHE A 111 -8.42 -1.85 -14.04
C PHE A 111 -9.84 -1.27 -13.93
N PRO A 112 -10.36 -0.62 -14.99
CA PRO A 112 -11.63 0.12 -14.93
C PRO A 112 -12.87 -0.77 -14.69
N ASP A 113 -12.76 -2.07 -14.93
CA ASP A 113 -13.83 -3.05 -14.76
C ASP A 113 -13.70 -3.87 -13.45
N GLU A 114 -12.73 -3.55 -12.59
CA GLU A 114 -12.48 -4.24 -11.32
C GLU A 114 -12.76 -3.31 -10.13
N ASP A 115 -13.47 -3.83 -9.13
CA ASP A 115 -13.73 -3.10 -7.89
C ASP A 115 -12.60 -3.35 -6.88
N PHE A 116 -12.08 -2.27 -6.30
CA PHE A 116 -11.05 -2.34 -5.26
C PHE A 116 -11.55 -1.72 -3.95
N ARG A 117 -11.23 -2.39 -2.84
CA ARG A 117 -11.25 -1.86 -1.49
C ARG A 117 -9.84 -1.40 -1.13
N PHE A 118 -9.68 -0.12 -0.87
CA PHE A 118 -8.41 0.43 -0.41
C PHE A 118 -8.39 0.54 1.10
N ILE A 119 -7.35 0.00 1.72
CA ILE A 119 -7.21 -0.02 3.16
C ILE A 119 -5.95 0.76 3.49
N VAL A 120 -6.10 1.82 4.28
CA VAL A 120 -4.98 2.63 4.73
C VAL A 120 -4.77 2.44 6.22
N VAL A 121 -3.56 2.07 6.61
CA VAL A 121 -3.13 1.94 7.99
C VAL A 121 -2.12 3.05 8.28
N ASP A 122 -2.53 4.02 9.08
CA ASP A 122 -1.77 5.25 9.33
C ASP A 122 -2.04 5.74 10.75
N ASP A 123 -1.01 6.25 11.43
CA ASP A 123 -1.14 6.84 12.77
C ASP A 123 -1.87 8.19 12.73
N ALA A 124 -1.84 8.87 11.58
CA ALA A 124 -2.62 10.06 11.32
C ALA A 124 -4.01 9.70 10.79
N ASP A 125 -4.99 10.46 11.27
CA ASP A 125 -6.37 10.33 10.82
C ASP A 125 -6.54 10.81 9.38
N VAL A 126 -6.94 9.86 8.53
CA VAL A 126 -7.31 10.05 7.11
C VAL A 126 -8.66 9.40 6.79
N SER A 127 -9.50 9.19 7.80
CA SER A 127 -10.81 8.54 7.61
C SER A 127 -11.76 9.37 6.74
N ASP A 128 -11.48 10.66 6.54
CA ASP A 128 -12.21 11.53 5.62
C ASP A 128 -12.10 11.09 4.15
N LEU A 129 -11.09 10.27 3.79
CA LEU A 129 -10.98 9.71 2.44
C LEU A 129 -12.11 8.75 2.08
N GLU A 130 -12.86 8.23 3.06
CA GLU A 130 -14.06 7.42 2.81
C GLU A 130 -15.15 8.21 2.07
N ASP A 131 -15.15 9.55 2.18
CA ASP A 131 -16.05 10.42 1.42
C ASP A 131 -15.62 10.59 -0.05
N GLU A 132 -14.37 10.26 -0.39
CA GLU A 132 -13.77 10.44 -1.72
C GLU A 132 -13.70 9.14 -2.54
N GLY A 133 -13.81 7.98 -1.90
CA GLY A 133 -13.64 6.70 -2.58
C GLY A 133 -13.81 5.48 -1.68
N PRO A 134 -13.49 4.28 -2.18
CA PRO A 134 -13.65 3.02 -1.44
C PRO A 134 -12.52 2.78 -0.43
N TRP A 135 -12.19 3.82 0.34
CA TRP A 135 -11.20 3.78 1.40
C TRP A 135 -11.78 3.18 2.68
N CYS A 136 -10.89 2.63 3.50
CA CYS A 136 -11.15 2.22 4.86
C CYS A 136 -9.89 2.51 5.67
N HIS A 137 -10.00 3.41 6.64
CA HIS A 137 -8.86 3.77 7.51
C HIS A 137 -8.83 2.90 8.75
N TYR A 138 -7.62 2.51 9.15
CA TYR A 138 -7.34 1.96 10.46
C TYR A 138 -6.17 2.69 11.11
N PHE A 139 -6.28 2.96 12.41
CA PHE A 139 -5.08 3.12 13.22
C PHE A 139 -4.37 1.77 13.37
N PRO A 140 -3.03 1.74 13.53
CA PRO A 140 -2.26 0.50 13.56
C PRO A 140 -2.70 -0.48 14.65
N TRP A 141 -3.13 0.01 15.82
CA TRP A 141 -3.58 -0.87 16.91
C TRP A 141 -4.97 -1.47 16.65
N ASP A 142 -5.88 -0.73 16.01
CA ASP A 142 -7.21 -1.21 15.64
C ASP A 142 -7.11 -2.19 14.47
N PHE A 143 -6.17 -1.94 13.54
CA PHE A 143 -5.86 -2.85 12.44
C PHE A 143 -5.37 -4.21 12.94
N VAL A 144 -4.40 -4.21 13.87
CA VAL A 144 -3.86 -5.45 14.42
C VAL A 144 -4.93 -6.25 15.15
N GLU A 145 -5.81 -5.57 15.91
CA GLU A 145 -6.95 -6.22 16.56
C GLU A 145 -7.91 -6.84 15.53
N ALA A 146 -8.23 -6.12 14.46
CA ALA A 146 -9.12 -6.61 13.39
C ALA A 146 -8.54 -7.83 12.64
N VAL A 147 -7.23 -7.91 12.46
CA VAL A 147 -6.57 -9.06 11.82
C VAL A 147 -6.62 -10.27 12.74
N GLU A 148 -6.23 -10.11 14.02
CA GLU A 148 -6.22 -11.22 15.00
C GLU A 148 -7.62 -11.73 15.35
N SER A 149 -8.65 -10.87 15.26
CA SER A 149 -10.04 -11.28 15.45
C SER A 149 -10.61 -12.04 14.24
N GLY A 150 -9.94 -11.98 13.09
CA GLY A 150 -10.42 -12.49 11.81
C GLY A 150 -11.46 -11.58 11.12
N ASP A 151 -11.74 -10.40 11.67
CA ASP A 151 -12.71 -9.45 11.11
C ASP A 151 -12.16 -8.70 9.87
N PHE A 152 -10.84 -8.72 9.68
CA PHE A 152 -10.18 -8.07 8.55
C PHE A 152 -10.40 -8.78 7.20
N ALA A 153 -10.91 -10.01 7.23
CA ALA A 153 -11.19 -10.85 6.06
C ALA A 153 -9.96 -11.21 5.19
N LEU A 154 -8.73 -10.86 5.57
CA LEU A 154 -7.51 -11.42 4.99
C LEU A 154 -6.97 -12.56 5.85
N GLU A 155 -6.21 -13.47 5.24
CA GLU A 155 -5.48 -14.49 5.99
C GLU A 155 -4.49 -13.83 6.95
N GLU A 156 -4.63 -14.18 8.24
CA GLU A 156 -3.72 -13.73 9.30
C GLU A 156 -2.32 -14.26 9.00
N PRO A 157 -1.29 -13.38 8.95
CA PRO A 157 0.08 -13.83 8.74
C PRO A 157 0.56 -14.72 9.90
N PRO A 158 1.42 -15.73 9.65
CA PRO A 158 1.88 -16.65 10.67
C PRO A 158 2.59 -15.94 11.84
N SER A 159 2.21 -16.32 13.07
CA SER A 159 2.60 -15.65 14.31
C SER A 159 4.02 -15.98 14.79
N ASP A 160 5.05 -15.84 13.95
CA ASP A 160 6.47 -16.09 14.33
C ASP A 160 7.50 -15.90 13.20
N ALA A 161 7.11 -15.62 11.95
CA ALA A 161 8.02 -15.79 10.81
C ALA A 161 8.95 -14.62 10.46
N TYR A 162 8.72 -13.40 10.96
CA TYR A 162 9.51 -12.23 10.54
C TYR A 162 9.70 -11.24 11.70
N ARG A 163 10.53 -11.62 12.67
CA ARG A 163 11.12 -10.63 13.56
C ARG A 163 12.05 -9.73 12.75
N ASN A 164 12.13 -8.47 13.16
CA ASN A 164 13.02 -7.40 12.71
C ASN A 164 14.53 -7.73 12.85
N ASP A 165 14.94 -8.97 12.65
CA ASP A 165 16.29 -9.48 12.87
C ASP A 165 17.19 -9.14 11.65
N GLY A 166 17.21 -7.88 11.19
CA GLY A 166 18.11 -7.56 10.08
C GLY A 166 18.11 -6.15 9.52
N VAL A 167 17.06 -5.35 9.70
CA VAL A 167 16.99 -4.00 9.11
C VAL A 167 17.22 -2.97 10.22
N PRO A 168 18.40 -2.35 10.32
CA PRO A 168 18.67 -1.36 11.35
C PRO A 168 17.69 -0.19 11.25
N PHE A 169 17.29 0.37 12.39
CA PHE A 169 16.47 1.60 12.47
C PHE A 169 17.03 2.79 11.63
N ASN A 170 18.33 2.76 11.31
CA ASN A 170 19.06 3.73 10.49
C ASN A 170 19.36 3.23 9.06
N SER A 171 18.50 2.39 8.50
CA SER A 171 18.68 1.89 7.13
C SER A 171 18.71 3.06 6.15
N THR A 172 19.83 3.14 5.45
CA THR A 172 20.17 4.17 4.47
C THR A 172 19.08 4.32 3.40
N ASN A 173 18.97 5.51 2.81
CA ASN A 173 18.13 5.77 1.63
C ASN A 173 18.57 4.96 0.39
N ASP A 174 19.72 4.30 0.46
CA ASP A 174 20.34 3.58 -0.65
C ASP A 174 20.91 2.24 -0.16
N PRO A 175 20.07 1.20 0.01
CA PRO A 175 20.53 -0.12 0.36
C PRO A 175 20.75 -0.97 -0.90
N ASP A 176 21.88 -1.67 -0.96
CA ASP A 176 22.31 -2.60 -2.02
C ASP A 176 21.46 -3.90 -2.04
N PHE A 177 20.13 -3.81 -2.10
CA PHE A 177 19.25 -4.95 -2.31
C PHE A 177 18.73 -4.94 -3.75
N GLU A 178 19.46 -5.57 -4.67
CA GLU A 178 18.91 -5.97 -5.97
C GLU A 178 17.92 -7.13 -5.77
N TYR A 179 16.70 -6.86 -5.31
CA TYR A 179 15.60 -7.83 -5.33
C TYR A 179 14.21 -7.18 -5.51
N ASP A 180 13.19 -8.02 -5.71
CA ASP A 180 12.19 -7.96 -6.78
C ASP A 180 10.98 -7.03 -6.55
N GLN A 181 11.19 -5.71 -6.39
CA GLN A 181 10.15 -4.65 -6.58
C GLN A 181 9.36 -4.78 -7.90
N LYS A 182 9.88 -5.60 -8.83
CA LYS A 182 9.47 -5.63 -10.21
C LYS A 182 8.18 -6.41 -10.43
N ARG A 183 7.62 -7.21 -9.51
CA ARG A 183 6.45 -8.04 -9.87
C ARG A 183 5.12 -7.29 -9.86
N GLU A 184 4.73 -6.60 -8.78
CA GLU A 184 3.52 -5.75 -8.79
C GLU A 184 3.61 -4.65 -9.85
N LEU A 185 4.78 -4.00 -9.92
CA LEU A 185 5.08 -3.08 -11.02
C LEU A 185 4.95 -3.77 -12.38
N ARG A 186 5.40 -5.02 -12.55
CA ARG A 186 5.20 -5.79 -13.80
C ARG A 186 3.74 -6.17 -14.02
N GLN A 187 2.92 -6.41 -13.00
CA GLN A 187 1.50 -6.74 -13.17
C GLN A 187 0.78 -5.52 -13.74
N ILE A 188 0.93 -4.37 -13.08
CA ILE A 188 0.41 -3.09 -13.53
C ILE A 188 0.97 -2.76 -14.92
N GLN A 189 2.30 -2.77 -15.09
CA GLN A 189 2.96 -2.53 -16.39
C GLN A 189 2.48 -3.47 -17.50
N LYS A 190 2.32 -4.77 -17.23
CA LYS A 190 1.92 -5.76 -18.23
C LYS A 190 0.48 -5.53 -18.66
N ARG A 191 -0.41 -5.20 -17.72
CA ARG A 191 -1.82 -4.90 -18.00
C ARG A 191 -1.95 -3.59 -18.78
N VAL A 192 -1.28 -2.52 -18.35
CA VAL A 192 -1.31 -1.23 -19.06
C VAL A 192 -0.72 -1.34 -20.48
N ARG A 193 0.34 -2.15 -20.67
CA ARG A 193 0.90 -2.42 -22.01
C ARG A 193 0.03 -3.32 -22.89
N THR A 194 -0.99 -3.98 -22.33
CA THR A 194 -1.89 -4.86 -23.09
C THR A 194 -3.21 -4.11 -23.28
N PRO A 195 -3.49 -3.55 -24.47
CA PRO A 195 -4.71 -2.78 -24.68
C PRO A 195 -5.94 -3.65 -24.39
N VAL A 196 -6.87 -3.10 -23.61
CA VAL A 196 -8.23 -3.62 -23.40
C VAL A 196 -8.95 -3.57 -24.76
N GLY A 197 -8.76 -4.60 -25.57
CA GLY A 197 -9.23 -4.63 -26.96
C GLY A 197 -8.29 -5.36 -27.90
N SER A 198 -7.98 -6.62 -27.61
CA SER A 198 -7.43 -7.52 -28.62
C SER A 198 -7.95 -8.94 -28.41
N GLU A 199 -9.27 -9.08 -28.35
CA GLU A 199 -9.94 -10.29 -28.80
C GLU A 199 -10.82 -9.90 -29.99
N LYS A 200 -10.51 -10.50 -31.14
CA LYS A 200 -11.34 -10.51 -32.35
C LYS A 200 -12.19 -11.76 -32.35
#